data_AF-A0A1B6FGC7-F1
#
_entry.id   AF-A0A1B6FGC7-F1
#
_cell.length_a   1.000
_cell.length_b   1.000
_cell.length_c   1.000
_cell.angle_alpha   90.00
_cell.angle_beta   90.00
_cell.angle_gamma   90.00
#
_symmetry.space_group_name_H-M   'P 1'
#
loop_
_entity.id
_entity.type
_entity.pdbx_description
1 polymer ?
#
loop_
_entity_poly.entity_id
_entity_poly.type
_entity_poly.pdbx_seq_one_letter_code
_entity_poly.pdbx_strand_id
1 'polypeptide(L)'
;AITMPSVASIATIVIKVVKLIINFIILLMYRFGYGGAFLGVGGTWNLNEEKNPDAEIIASGVFVGFFIYTTVILISYCFGTTAQKRTLVDIIMNFTGTVLFVAVGGVALHYWTGYQNEHKYVTVSSEKQIGIAVGCLCIVSGAIYLVDTVLSFIHFAKDFDFK
;
A
#
# COMPACT_ATOMS: atom_id res chain seq x y z
N ALA A 1 9.49 -36.10 -2.76
CA ALA A 1 10.08 -35.39 -3.91
C ALA A 1 9.98 -33.90 -3.65
N ILE A 2 11.11 -33.18 -3.62
CA ILE A 2 11.11 -31.72 -3.52
C ILE A 2 10.73 -31.21 -4.91
N THR A 3 9.46 -30.85 -5.09
CA THR A 3 8.99 -30.22 -6.33
C THR A 3 9.65 -28.84 -6.44
N MET A 4 10.38 -28.60 -7.52
CA MET A 4 10.97 -27.28 -7.77
C MET A 4 9.87 -26.21 -7.73
N PRO A 5 10.08 -25.08 -7.04
CA PRO A 5 9.09 -24.02 -6.99
C PRO A 5 8.87 -23.49 -8.41
N SER A 6 7.60 -23.45 -8.83
CA SER A 6 7.24 -22.90 -10.14
C SER A 6 7.65 -21.43 -10.24
N VAL A 7 8.00 -20.97 -11.44
CA VAL A 7 8.32 -19.55 -11.71
C VAL A 7 7.21 -18.62 -11.20
N ALA A 8 5.95 -19.04 -11.33
CA ALA A 8 4.79 -18.36 -10.78
C ALA A 8 4.86 -18.18 -9.26
N SER A 9 5.20 -19.24 -8.52
CA SER A 9 5.34 -19.17 -7.06
C SER A 9 6.45 -18.23 -6.61
N ILE A 10 7.58 -18.21 -7.34
CA ILE A 10 8.69 -17.30 -7.07
C ILE A 10 8.25 -15.85 -7.32
N ALA A 11 7.58 -15.59 -8.45
CA ALA A 11 7.06 -14.27 -8.78
C ALA A 11 6.09 -13.74 -7.72
N THR A 12 5.16 -14.58 -7.22
CA THR A 12 4.23 -14.21 -6.16
C THR A 12 4.91 -13.94 -4.81
N ILE A 13 6.02 -14.62 -4.50
CA ILE A 13 6.81 -14.31 -3.30
C ILE A 13 7.51 -12.94 -3.47
N VAL A 14 8.15 -12.72 -4.61
CA VAL A 14 8.88 -11.48 -4.91
C VAL A 14 7.94 -10.27 -4.86
N ILE A 15 6.76 -10.34 -5.48
CA ILE A 15 5.81 -9.21 -5.48
C ILE A 15 5.35 -8.86 -4.06
N LYS A 16 5.16 -9.85 -3.18
CA LYS A 16 4.78 -9.63 -1.78
C LYS A 16 5.91 -9.00 -0.96
N VAL A 17 7.16 -9.38 -1.21
CA VAL A 17 8.33 -8.71 -0.61
C VAL A 17 8.41 -7.25 -1.04
N VAL A 18 8.21 -6.97 -2.34
CA VAL A 18 8.20 -5.60 -2.87
C VAL A 18 7.09 -4.76 -2.22
N LYS A 19 5.87 -5.31 -2.08
CA LYS A 19 4.76 -4.67 -1.38
C LYS A 19 5.12 -4.30 0.05
N LEU A 20 5.76 -5.20 0.80
CA LEU A 20 6.17 -4.94 2.18
C LEU A 20 7.22 -3.84 2.29
N ILE A 21 8.22 -3.85 1.42
CA ILE A 21 9.27 -2.82 1.42
C ILE A 21 8.67 -1.44 1.15
N ILE A 22 7.83 -1.33 0.12
CA ILE A 22 7.19 -0.06 -0.22
C ILE A 22 6.26 0.40 0.91
N ASN A 23 5.44 -0.49 1.45
CA ASN A 23 4.54 -0.15 2.55
C ASN A 23 5.29 0.25 3.83
N PHE A 24 6.44 -0.37 4.11
CA PHE A 24 7.32 0.03 5.20
C PHE A 24 7.88 1.44 5.00
N ILE A 25 8.32 1.77 3.79
CA ILE A 25 8.77 3.13 3.44
C ILE A 25 7.62 4.14 3.61
N ILE A 26 6.42 3.81 3.13
CA ILE A 26 5.22 4.64 3.32
C ILE A 26 4.96 4.89 4.80
N LEU A 27 5.00 3.86 5.65
CA LEU A 27 4.81 3.99 7.10
C LEU A 27 5.84 4.92 7.76
N LEU A 28 7.12 4.80 7.37
CA LEU A 28 8.18 5.68 7.90
C LEU A 28 7.94 7.13 7.50
N MET A 29 7.62 7.39 6.23
CA MET A 29 7.34 8.74 5.74
C MET A 29 6.06 9.31 6.34
N TYR A 30 5.00 8.52 6.43
CA TYR A 30 3.73 8.88 7.06
C TYR A 30 3.93 9.27 8.53
N ARG A 31 4.81 8.56 9.25
CA ARG A 31 5.03 8.79 10.69
C ARG A 31 6.06 9.88 11.01
N PHE A 32 7.13 10.01 10.21
CA PHE A 32 8.28 10.87 10.53
C PHE A 32 8.58 11.93 9.47
N GLY A 33 7.76 12.01 8.41
CA GLY A 33 8.01 12.86 7.26
C GLY A 33 7.84 14.37 7.50
N TYR A 34 7.32 14.79 8.65
CA TYR A 34 7.19 16.21 9.01
C TYR A 34 8.34 16.62 9.93
N GLY A 35 9.58 16.63 9.40
CA GLY A 35 10.77 16.97 10.20
C GLY A 35 10.98 16.07 11.42
N GLY A 36 10.58 14.79 11.35
CA GLY A 36 10.62 13.84 12.47
C GLY A 36 9.30 13.72 13.24
N ALA A 37 8.32 14.60 12.97
CA ALA A 37 6.97 14.50 13.50
C ALA A 37 6.00 13.82 12.50
N PHE A 38 4.77 13.62 12.98
CA PHE A 38 3.70 13.00 12.20
C PHE A 38 3.34 13.84 10.97
N LEU A 39 3.47 13.24 9.78
CA LEU A 39 3.13 13.88 8.51
C LEU A 39 1.65 13.78 8.22
N GLY A 40 1.12 12.55 8.19
CA GLY A 40 -0.26 12.31 7.82
C GLY A 40 -0.54 12.40 6.31
N VAL A 41 -1.78 12.13 5.94
CA VAL A 41 -2.27 12.21 4.54
C VAL A 41 -3.46 13.16 4.36
N GLY A 42 -4.01 13.71 5.45
CA GLY A 42 -5.18 14.56 5.39
C GLY A 42 -5.27 15.54 6.55
N GLY A 43 -5.78 16.74 6.27
CA GLY A 43 -5.98 17.79 7.24
C GLY A 43 -6.65 19.00 6.61
N THR A 44 -6.92 20.02 7.41
CA THR A 44 -7.48 21.29 6.97
C THR A 44 -6.37 22.23 6.51
N TRP A 45 -6.60 22.95 5.41
CA TRP A 45 -5.64 23.94 4.86
C TRP A 45 -5.62 25.25 5.66
N ASN A 46 -6.51 25.38 6.65
CA ASN A 46 -6.76 26.58 7.41
C ASN A 46 -6.52 26.28 8.90
N LEU A 47 -5.69 27.08 9.57
CA LEU A 47 -5.44 26.96 11.02
C LEU A 47 -6.71 27.15 11.87
N ASN A 48 -7.78 27.71 11.30
CA ASN A 48 -9.07 27.90 11.96
C ASN A 48 -10.05 26.73 11.78
N GLU A 49 -9.71 25.69 11.02
CA GLU A 49 -10.57 24.52 10.84
C GLU A 49 -9.98 23.32 11.59
N GLU A 50 -10.81 22.62 12.36
CA GLU A 50 -10.41 21.41 13.08
C GLU A 50 -9.92 20.34 12.10
N LYS A 51 -8.72 19.82 12.35
CA LYS A 51 -8.15 18.72 11.58
C LYS A 51 -9.07 17.51 11.69
N ASN A 52 -9.83 17.19 10.64
CA ASN A 52 -10.67 16.00 10.63
C ASN A 52 -9.76 14.74 10.64
N PRO A 53 -9.86 13.88 11.68
CA PRO A 53 -9.03 12.68 11.81
C PRO A 53 -9.41 11.54 10.84
N ASP A 54 -10.55 11.63 10.15
CA ASP A 54 -11.12 10.54 9.36
C ASP A 54 -10.14 10.00 8.30
N ALA A 55 -9.50 10.89 7.55
CA ALA A 55 -8.53 10.50 6.52
C ALA A 55 -7.32 9.77 7.11
N GLU A 56 -6.86 10.18 8.30
CA GLU A 56 -5.71 9.58 8.98
C GLU A 56 -6.06 8.21 9.59
N ILE A 57 -7.29 8.06 10.08
CA ILE A 57 -7.81 6.77 10.59
C ILE A 57 -7.85 5.75 9.44
N ILE A 58 -8.41 6.13 8.29
CA ILE A 58 -8.46 5.25 7.13
C ILE A 58 -7.06 4.93 6.62
N ALA A 59 -6.19 5.93 6.44
CA ALA A 59 -4.85 5.72 5.92
C ALA A 59 -3.99 4.83 6.84
N SER A 60 -4.02 5.07 8.15
CA SER A 60 -3.31 4.23 9.11
C SER A 60 -3.83 2.78 9.10
N GLY A 61 -5.15 2.59 9.01
CA GLY A 61 -5.76 1.27 8.87
C GLY A 61 -5.30 0.54 7.60
N VAL A 62 -5.22 1.25 6.47
CA VAL A 62 -4.71 0.68 5.20
C VAL A 62 -3.25 0.29 5.34
N PHE A 63 -2.37 1.21 5.76
CA PHE A 63 -0.93 0.96 5.82
C PHE A 63 -0.60 -0.20 6.78
N VAL A 64 -1.09 -0.14 8.02
CA VAL A 64 -0.82 -1.15 9.04
C VAL A 64 -1.53 -2.47 8.71
N GLY A 65 -2.81 -2.41 8.31
CA GLY A 65 -3.59 -3.60 7.98
C GLY A 65 -2.99 -4.39 6.83
N PHE A 66 -2.61 -3.72 5.75
CA PHE A 66 -1.95 -4.39 4.62
C PHE A 66 -0.50 -4.80 4.92
N PHE A 67 0.19 -4.13 5.85
CA PHE A 67 1.52 -4.55 6.28
C PHE A 67 1.45 -5.90 7.02
N ILE A 68 0.57 -6.00 8.01
CA ILE A 68 0.36 -7.23 8.78
C ILE A 68 -0.15 -8.34 7.86
N TYR A 69 -1.18 -8.06 7.06
CA TYR A 69 -1.74 -9.03 6.13
C TYR A 69 -0.69 -9.59 5.16
N THR A 70 0.06 -8.71 4.48
CA THR A 70 1.07 -9.13 3.49
C THR A 70 2.21 -9.90 4.15
N THR A 71 2.55 -9.57 5.40
CA THR A 71 3.55 -10.29 6.19
C THR A 71 3.09 -11.71 6.50
N VAL A 72 1.88 -11.85 7.04
CA VAL A 72 1.31 -13.16 7.39
C VAL A 72 1.20 -14.04 6.15
N ILE A 73 0.65 -13.52 5.05
CA ILE A 73 0.48 -14.32 3.83
C ILE A 73 1.84 -14.67 3.20
N LEU A 74 2.84 -13.78 3.24
CA LEU A 74 4.20 -14.10 2.77
C LEU A 74 4.81 -15.25 3.57
N ILE A 75 4.72 -15.20 4.90
CA ILE A 75 5.18 -16.29 5.79
C ILE A 75 4.43 -17.58 5.44
N SER A 76 3.11 -17.53 5.27
CA SER A 76 2.31 -18.70 4.85
C SER A 76 2.75 -19.25 3.48
N TYR A 77 3.18 -18.41 2.54
CA TYR A 77 3.70 -18.87 1.25
C TYR A 77 5.10 -19.52 1.37
N CYS A 78 5.92 -19.08 2.33
CA CYS A 78 7.23 -19.66 2.58
C CYS A 78 7.16 -21.04 3.28
N PHE A 79 6.23 -21.19 4.24
CA PHE A 79 6.17 -22.38 5.10
C PHE A 79 4.96 -23.29 4.84
N GLY A 80 3.97 -22.84 4.06
CA GLY A 80 2.74 -23.57 3.79
C GLY A 80 2.81 -24.54 2.60
N THR A 81 1.82 -25.42 2.53
CA THR A 81 1.62 -26.33 1.39
C THR A 81 1.16 -25.57 0.14
N THR A 82 1.27 -26.17 -1.04
CA THR A 82 0.85 -25.56 -2.33
C THR A 82 -0.62 -25.12 -2.35
N ALA A 83 -1.48 -25.71 -1.52
CA ALA A 83 -2.89 -25.33 -1.39
C ALA A 83 -3.10 -23.94 -0.75
N GLN A 84 -2.21 -23.52 0.16
CA GLN A 84 -2.26 -22.20 0.81
C GLN A 84 -1.79 -21.08 -0.13
N LYS A 85 -1.11 -21.42 -1.23
CA LYS A 85 -0.60 -20.47 -2.23
C LYS A 85 -1.66 -20.03 -3.24
N ARG A 86 -2.91 -20.48 -3.10
CA ARG A 86 -3.99 -20.35 -4.09
C ARG A 86 -5.34 -20.03 -3.43
N THR A 87 -5.36 -19.09 -2.50
CA THR A 87 -6.58 -18.78 -1.74
C THR A 87 -7.36 -17.62 -2.38
N LEU A 88 -8.69 -17.76 -2.44
CA LEU A 88 -9.61 -16.69 -2.82
C LEU A 88 -9.40 -15.43 -1.94
N VAL A 89 -9.02 -15.64 -0.68
CA VAL A 89 -8.70 -14.58 0.29
C VAL A 89 -7.58 -13.68 -0.21
N ASP A 90 -6.51 -14.24 -0.81
CA ASP A 90 -5.40 -13.45 -1.37
C ASP A 90 -5.84 -12.60 -2.55
N ILE A 91 -6.73 -13.12 -3.40
CA ILE A 91 -7.31 -12.36 -4.51
C ILE A 91 -8.17 -11.20 -3.99
N ILE A 92 -9.07 -11.47 -3.03
CA ILE A 92 -9.97 -10.46 -2.45
C ILE A 92 -9.18 -9.37 -1.73
N MET A 93 -8.17 -9.76 -0.96
CA MET A 93 -7.33 -8.80 -0.25
C MET A 93 -6.47 -7.99 -1.20
N ASN A 94 -5.92 -8.60 -2.26
CA ASN A 94 -5.18 -7.82 -3.26
C ASN A 94 -6.06 -6.81 -3.99
N PHE A 95 -7.29 -7.19 -4.35
CA PHE A 95 -8.25 -6.28 -4.96
C PHE A 95 -8.62 -5.14 -4.01
N THR A 96 -8.96 -5.47 -2.75
CA THR A 96 -9.25 -4.47 -1.72
C THR A 96 -8.06 -3.52 -1.50
N GLY A 97 -6.84 -4.07 -1.49
CA GLY A 97 -5.60 -3.28 -1.37
C GLY A 97 -5.42 -2.32 -2.54
N THR A 98 -5.72 -2.75 -3.76
CA THR A 98 -5.70 -1.88 -4.95
C THR A 98 -6.57 -0.65 -4.73
N VAL A 99 -7.83 -0.85 -4.38
CA VAL A 99 -8.81 0.24 -4.21
C VAL A 99 -8.38 1.17 -3.08
N LEU A 100 -7.99 0.61 -1.93
CA LEU A 100 -7.68 1.39 -0.73
C LEU A 100 -6.37 2.18 -0.86
N PHE A 101 -5.31 1.60 -1.42
CA PHE A 101 -4.06 2.33 -1.65
C PHE A 101 -4.23 3.43 -2.71
N VAL A 102 -5.05 3.21 -3.75
CA VAL A 102 -5.36 4.27 -4.72
C VAL A 102 -6.16 5.39 -4.07
N ALA A 103 -7.17 5.07 -3.25
CA ALA A 103 -7.97 6.07 -2.56
C ALA A 103 -7.12 6.92 -1.59
N VAL A 104 -6.33 6.28 -0.73
CA VAL A 104 -5.44 6.97 0.21
C VAL A 104 -4.37 7.78 -0.53
N GLY A 105 -3.81 7.25 -1.62
CA GLY A 105 -2.88 7.97 -2.47
C GLY A 105 -3.49 9.22 -3.11
N GLY A 106 -4.73 9.11 -3.60
CA GLY A 106 -5.48 10.25 -4.14
C GLY A 106 -5.73 11.33 -3.10
N VAL A 107 -6.14 10.95 -1.88
CA VAL A 107 -6.34 11.88 -0.76
C VAL A 107 -5.04 12.58 -0.39
N ALA A 108 -3.94 11.82 -0.25
CA ALA A 108 -2.62 12.38 0.06
C ALA A 108 -2.15 13.37 -1.02
N LEU A 109 -2.28 13.00 -2.30
CA LEU A 109 -1.89 13.88 -3.41
C LEU A 109 -2.75 15.14 -3.44
N HIS A 110 -4.07 15.02 -3.29
CA HIS A 110 -4.97 16.16 -3.24
C HIS A 110 -4.60 17.12 -2.09
N TYR A 111 -4.38 16.58 -0.89
CA TYR A 111 -4.01 17.37 0.29
C TYR A 111 -2.66 18.06 0.12
N TRP A 112 -1.60 17.31 -0.21
CA TRP A 112 -0.23 17.84 -0.24
C TRP A 112 0.07 18.69 -1.48
N THR A 113 -0.64 18.52 -2.59
CA THR A 113 -0.51 19.45 -3.74
C THR A 113 -1.13 20.81 -3.42
N GLY A 114 -2.30 20.81 -2.79
CA GLY A 114 -3.00 22.00 -2.30
C GLY A 114 -2.36 22.64 -1.08
N TYR A 115 -1.47 21.93 -0.38
CA TYR A 115 -0.72 22.44 0.77
C TYR A 115 0.10 23.67 0.36
N GLN A 116 -0.37 24.83 0.79
CA GLN A 116 0.36 26.09 0.78
C GLN A 116 0.63 26.43 2.23
N ASN A 117 1.89 26.34 2.63
CA ASN A 117 2.28 26.87 3.92
C ASN A 117 1.95 28.36 3.98
N GLU A 118 1.68 28.84 5.19
CA GLU A 118 1.70 30.26 5.57
C GLU A 118 3.04 30.95 5.22
N HIS A 119 4.01 30.20 4.71
CA HIS A 119 5.23 30.64 4.04
C HIS A 119 4.96 31.07 2.59
N LYS A 120 4.22 32.19 2.43
CA LYS A 120 3.97 32.86 1.13
C LYS A 120 5.21 33.16 0.26
N TYR A 121 6.41 32.90 0.77
CA TYR A 121 7.70 33.19 0.12
C TYR A 121 8.65 31.99 0.02
N VAL A 122 8.24 30.77 0.42
CA VAL A 122 9.03 29.54 0.25
C VAL A 122 8.30 28.64 -0.74
N THR A 123 8.82 28.58 -1.97
CA THR A 123 8.22 27.86 -3.11
C THR A 123 8.24 26.34 -2.96
N VAL A 124 9.01 25.77 -2.03
CA VAL A 124 9.15 24.32 -1.83
C VAL A 124 9.41 24.01 -0.35
N SER A 125 8.41 23.54 0.38
CA SER A 125 8.64 22.94 1.71
C SER A 125 9.00 21.46 1.57
N SER A 126 9.94 20.98 2.37
CA SER A 126 10.39 19.58 2.33
C SER A 126 9.25 18.61 2.69
N GLU A 127 8.38 19.01 3.62
CA GLU A 127 7.23 18.24 4.08
C GLU A 127 6.20 18.04 2.96
N LYS A 128 5.96 19.10 2.17
CA LYS A 128 5.12 19.02 0.97
C LYS A 128 5.63 17.96 0.00
N GLN A 129 6.93 17.95 -0.26
CA GLN A 129 7.54 16.96 -1.16
C GLN A 129 7.41 15.54 -0.62
N ILE A 130 7.63 15.35 0.69
CA ILE A 130 7.50 14.05 1.34
C ILE A 130 6.03 13.57 1.28
N GLY A 131 5.07 14.46 1.53
CA GLY A 131 3.65 14.14 1.44
C GLY A 131 3.19 13.76 0.03
N ILE A 132 3.67 14.48 -0.99
CA ILE A 132 3.45 14.10 -2.40
C ILE A 132 4.07 12.73 -2.68
N ALA A 133 5.28 12.48 -2.18
CA ALA A 133 5.95 11.20 -2.37
C ALA A 133 5.20 10.04 -1.69
N VAL A 134 4.64 10.23 -0.49
CA VAL A 134 3.72 9.27 0.15
C VAL A 134 2.54 8.96 -0.75
N GLY A 135 1.89 10.00 -1.30
CA GLY A 135 0.78 9.83 -2.23
C GLY A 135 1.16 9.02 -3.48
N CYS A 136 2.27 9.37 -4.13
CA CYS A 136 2.79 8.63 -5.28
C CYS A 136 3.10 7.15 -4.96
N LEU A 137 3.76 6.89 -3.82
CA LEU A 137 4.06 5.52 -3.40
C LEU A 137 2.79 4.71 -3.10
N CYS A 138 1.73 5.34 -2.61
CA CYS A 138 0.43 4.70 -2.45
C CYS A 138 -0.18 4.32 -3.81
N ILE A 139 -0.13 5.20 -4.82
CA ILE A 139 -0.59 4.88 -6.18
C ILE A 139 0.21 3.70 -6.77
N VAL A 140 1.54 3.73 -6.62
CA VAL A 140 2.41 2.62 -7.08
C VAL A 140 2.07 1.33 -6.34
N SER A 141 1.83 1.39 -5.03
CA SER A 141 1.40 0.24 -4.23
C SER A 141 0.08 -0.33 -4.75
N GLY A 142 -0.91 0.53 -5.02
CA GLY A 142 -2.18 0.15 -5.62
C GLY A 142 -2.01 -0.60 -6.95
N ALA A 143 -1.14 -0.10 -7.84
CA ALA A 143 -0.82 -0.77 -9.09
C ALA A 143 -0.17 -2.15 -8.89
N ILE A 144 0.74 -2.28 -7.92
CA ILE A 144 1.38 -3.56 -7.58
C ILE A 144 0.35 -4.55 -7.01
N TYR A 145 -0.58 -4.07 -6.19
CA TYR A 145 -1.70 -4.89 -5.70
C TYR A 145 -2.59 -5.37 -6.85
N LEU A 146 -2.88 -4.52 -7.83
CA LEU A 146 -3.67 -4.88 -9.01
C LEU A 146 -2.97 -5.97 -9.85
N VAL A 147 -1.67 -5.81 -10.08
CA VAL A 147 -0.88 -6.82 -10.80
C VAL A 147 -0.92 -8.16 -10.07
N ASP A 148 -0.78 -8.17 -8.76
CA ASP A 148 -0.89 -9.42 -7.97
C ASP A 148 -2.31 -10.01 -8.02
N THR A 149 -3.37 -9.18 -8.04
CA THR A 149 -4.75 -9.66 -8.24
C THR A 149 -4.88 -10.38 -9.57
N VAL A 150 -4.39 -9.80 -10.67
CA VAL A 150 -4.47 -10.40 -12.01
C VAL A 150 -3.67 -11.71 -12.06
N LEU A 151 -2.46 -11.73 -11.52
CA LEU A 151 -1.63 -12.94 -11.47
C LEU A 151 -2.31 -14.05 -10.65
N SER A 152 -2.82 -13.73 -9.47
CA SER A 152 -3.52 -14.69 -8.62
C SER A 152 -4.82 -15.19 -9.26
N PHE A 153 -5.56 -14.34 -9.97
CA PHE A 153 -6.76 -14.76 -10.70
C PHE A 153 -6.45 -15.70 -11.87
N ILE A 154 -5.42 -15.40 -12.66
CA ILE A 154 -4.98 -16.29 -13.77
C ILE A 154 -4.59 -17.67 -13.24
N HIS A 155 -3.89 -17.74 -12.11
CA HIS A 155 -3.55 -19.01 -11.48
C HIS A 155 -4.79 -19.76 -10.97
N PHE A 156 -5.74 -19.04 -10.39
CA PHE A 156 -7.00 -19.62 -9.90
C PHE A 156 -7.87 -20.17 -11.04
N ALA A 157 -8.00 -19.42 -12.14
CA ALA A 157 -8.80 -19.82 -13.30
C ALA A 157 -8.23 -21.08 -13.99
N LYS A 158 -6.91 -21.14 -14.18
CA LYS A 158 -6.26 -22.32 -14.77
C LYS A 158 -6.51 -23.59 -13.97
N ASP A 159 -6.52 -23.52 -12.64
CA ASP A 159 -6.84 -24.68 -11.80
C ASP A 159 -8.30 -25.14 -11.92
N PHE A 160 -9.21 -24.23 -12.27
CA PHE A 160 -10.63 -24.54 -12.45
C PHE A 160 -10.89 -25.26 -13.78
N ASP A 161 -10.17 -24.90 -14.85
CA ASP A 161 -10.27 -25.56 -16.16
C ASP A 161 -9.68 -26.99 -16.20
N PHE A 162 -8.80 -27.34 -15.24
CA PHE A 162 -8.18 -28.67 -15.15
C PHE A 162 -8.86 -29.61 -14.14
N LYS A 163 -10.03 -29.25 -13.62
CA LYS A 163 -10.90 -30.12 -12.81
C LYS A 163 -12.14 -30.54 -13.59
#